data_AF-A0A1P8FFJ3-F1
#
_entry.id   AF-A0A1P8FFJ3-F1
#
_cell.length_a   1.000
_cell.length_b   1.000
_cell.length_c   1.000
_cell.angle_alpha   90.00
_cell.angle_beta   90.00
_cell.angle_gamma   90.00
#
_symmetry.space_group_name_H-M   'P 1'
#
loop_
_entity.id
_entity.type
_entity.pdbx_description
1 polymer ?
#
loop_
_entity_poly.entity_id
_entity_poly.type
_entity_poly.pdbx_seq_one_letter_code
_entity_poly.pdbx_strand_id
1 'polypeptide(L)'
;MTTIPKTYGEVEGLVTMLLAACEDLEMNQTLEMLLAAPDDRRKAVVRELLERFRQARVPQSLHDAFVCLLDDDVAEKAYQVIYRCKQ
;
A
#
# COMPACT_ATOMS: atom_id res chain seq x y z
N MET A 1 -19.09 1.12 12.77
CA MET A 1 -18.02 2.09 13.03
C MET A 1 -16.71 1.43 12.62
N THR A 2 -16.26 1.64 11.38
CA THR A 2 -15.00 1.09 10.88
C THR A 2 -13.88 2.03 11.33
N THR A 3 -13.13 1.61 12.33
CA THR A 3 -11.92 2.31 12.77
C THR A 3 -10.89 2.23 11.64
N ILE A 4 -10.55 3.39 11.07
CA ILE A 4 -9.42 3.49 10.15
C ILE A 4 -8.16 3.14 10.97
N PRO A 5 -7.39 2.13 10.54
CA PRO A 5 -6.13 1.77 11.21
C PRO A 5 -5.23 2.99 11.31
N LYS A 6 -4.72 3.27 12.50
CA LYS A 6 -3.90 4.45 12.81
C LYS A 6 -2.41 4.21 12.59
N THR A 7 -1.99 2.95 12.44
CA THR A 7 -0.60 2.59 12.20
C THR A 7 -0.47 1.43 11.21
N TYR A 8 0.64 1.37 10.46
CA TYR A 8 0.94 0.27 9.55
C TYR A 8 1.05 -1.09 10.26
N GLY A 9 1.36 -1.10 11.57
CA GLY A 9 1.42 -2.31 12.39
C GLY A 9 0.06 -2.90 12.76
N GLU A 10 -1.02 -2.13 12.59
CA GLU A 10 -2.40 -2.60 12.80
C GLU A 10 -2.97 -3.32 11.58
N VAL A 11 -2.25 -3.30 10.44
CA VAL A 11 -2.69 -3.96 9.19
C VAL A 11 -1.64 -4.97 8.76
N GLU A 12 -1.79 -6.19 9.25
CA GLU A 12 -0.98 -7.35 8.89
C GLU A 12 -0.81 -7.48 7.37
N GLY A 13 -1.88 -7.20 6.60
CA GLY A 13 -1.86 -7.22 5.14
C GLY A 13 -0.89 -6.22 4.50
N LEU A 14 -0.72 -5.02 5.07
CA LEU A 14 0.23 -4.03 4.55
C LEU A 14 1.66 -4.49 4.80
N VAL A 15 1.97 -4.98 6.00
CA VAL A 15 3.29 -5.52 6.33
C VAL A 15 3.64 -6.69 5.43
N THR A 16 2.73 -7.65 5.26
CA THR A 16 2.94 -8.79 4.36
C THR A 16 3.16 -8.35 2.91
N MET A 17 2.39 -7.38 2.43
CA MET A 17 2.57 -6.83 1.07
C MET A 17 3.93 -6.17 0.88
N LEU A 18 4.40 -5.40 1.86
CA LEU A 18 5.71 -4.76 1.81
C LEU A 18 6.84 -5.80 1.85
N LEU A 19 6.74 -6.83 2.70
CA LEU A 19 7.71 -7.92 2.76
C LEU A 19 7.78 -8.69 1.44
N ALA A 20 6.63 -9.06 0.86
CA ALA A 20 6.57 -9.71 -0.45
C ALA A 20 7.18 -8.84 -1.55
N ALA A 21 6.92 -7.53 -1.52
CA ALA A 21 7.52 -6.57 -2.44
C ALA A 21 9.02 -6.34 -2.21
N CYS A 22 9.61 -6.82 -1.12
CA CYS A 22 11.08 -6.83 -0.96
C CYS A 22 11.72 -8.05 -1.62
N GLU A 23 10.96 -9.14 -1.80
CA GLU A 23 11.43 -10.38 -2.44
C GLU A 23 11.14 -10.41 -3.95
N ASP A 24 10.16 -9.64 -4.41
CA ASP A 24 9.77 -9.51 -5.83
C ASP A 24 10.13 -8.12 -6.38
N LEU A 25 11.08 -8.07 -7.33
CA LEU A 25 11.59 -6.82 -7.90
C LEU A 25 10.54 -6.04 -8.73
N GLU A 26 9.65 -6.73 -9.44
CA GLU A 26 8.61 -6.08 -10.25
C GLU A 26 7.57 -5.45 -9.34
N MET A 27 7.17 -6.18 -8.29
CA MET A 27 6.28 -5.68 -7.26
C MET A 27 6.93 -4.51 -6.50
N ASN A 28 8.21 -4.60 -6.15
CA ASN A 28 8.98 -3.53 -5.52
C ASN A 28 8.89 -2.23 -6.32
N GLN A 29 9.24 -2.29 -7.61
CA GLN A 29 9.28 -1.12 -8.49
C GLN A 29 7.89 -0.51 -8.66
N THR A 30 6.87 -1.35 -8.80
CA THR A 30 5.47 -0.90 -8.89
C THR A 30 5.05 -0.16 -7.64
N LEU A 31 5.32 -0.73 -6.45
CA LEU A 31 5.01 -0.09 -5.18
C LEU A 31 5.82 1.19 -4.97
N GLU A 32 7.12 1.18 -5.29
CA GLU A 32 8.00 2.34 -5.18
C GLU A 32 7.48 3.51 -6.03
N MET A 33 7.09 3.25 -7.29
CA MET A 33 6.52 4.28 -8.17
C MET A 33 5.20 4.83 -7.65
N LEU A 34 4.32 3.97 -7.11
CA LEU A 34 3.06 4.41 -6.52
C LEU A 34 3.29 5.29 -5.28
N LEU A 35 4.21 4.87 -4.41
CA LEU A 35 4.49 5.53 -3.14
C LEU A 35 5.33 6.81 -3.29
N ALA A 36 6.15 6.90 -4.34
CA ALA A 36 6.91 8.11 -4.67
C ALA A 36 6.06 9.21 -5.35
N ALA A 37 4.82 8.91 -5.73
CA ALA A 37 3.92 9.89 -6.33
C ALA A 37 3.49 10.96 -5.30
N PRO A 38 3.22 12.21 -5.72
CA PRO A 38 2.61 13.22 -4.85
C PRO A 38 1.31 12.71 -4.21
N ASP A 39 1.03 13.12 -2.97
CA ASP A 39 -0.06 12.55 -2.16
C ASP A 39 -1.41 12.51 -2.88
N ASP A 40 -1.81 13.61 -3.51
CA ASP A 40 -3.08 13.67 -4.26
C ASP A 40 -3.13 12.67 -5.42
N ARG A 41 -2.00 12.50 -6.11
CA ARG A 41 -1.88 11.55 -7.22
C ARG A 41 -1.88 10.11 -6.70
N ARG A 42 -1.14 9.81 -5.63
CA ARG A 42 -1.14 8.49 -4.98
C ARG A 42 -2.56 8.13 -4.55
N LYS A 43 -3.25 9.02 -3.83
CA LYS A 43 -4.63 8.83 -3.35
C LYS A 43 -5.61 8.58 -4.50
N ALA A 44 -5.48 9.30 -5.61
CA ALA A 44 -6.32 9.08 -6.78
C ALA A 44 -6.13 7.66 -7.36
N VAL A 45 -4.88 7.24 -7.55
CA VAL A 45 -4.56 5.90 -8.08
C VAL A 45 -5.01 4.80 -7.12
N VAL A 46 -4.79 4.96 -5.81
CA VAL A 46 -5.22 3.99 -4.80
C VAL A 46 -6.74 3.85 -4.78
N ARG A 47 -7.50 4.96 -4.86
CA ARG A 47 -8.97 4.90 -4.95
C ARG A 47 -9.45 4.15 -6.19
N GLU A 48 -8.84 4.39 -7.35
CA GLU A 48 -9.17 3.67 -8.57
C GLU A 48 -8.90 2.16 -8.45
N LEU A 49 -7.75 1.80 -7.86
CA LEU A 49 -7.41 0.40 -7.57
C LEU A 49 -8.42 -0.26 -6.62
N LEU A 50 -8.81 0.42 -5.55
CA LEU A 50 -9.80 -0.08 -4.60
C LEU A 50 -11.18 -0.31 -5.25
N GLU A 51 -11.60 0.55 -6.17
CA GLU A 51 -12.84 0.32 -6.93
C GLU A 51 -12.73 -0.90 -7.85
N ARG A 52 -11.57 -1.10 -8.50
CA ARG A 52 -11.32 -2.31 -9.31
C ARG A 52 -11.30 -3.59 -8.45
N PHE A 53 -10.77 -3.51 -7.24
CA PHE A 53 -10.72 -4.62 -6.28
C PHE A 53 -12.10 -5.16 -5.93
N ARG A 54 -13.11 -4.28 -5.82
CA ARG A 54 -14.50 -4.69 -5.57
C ARG A 54 -15.06 -5.60 -6.67
N GLN A 55 -14.60 -5.42 -7.90
CA GLN A 55 -15.02 -6.23 -9.05
C GLN A 55 -14.23 -7.54 -9.15
N ALA A 56 -12.99 -7.56 -8.67
CA ALA A 56 -12.02 -8.64 -8.87
C ALA A 56 -11.98 -9.71 -7.75
N ARG A 57 -12.79 -9.59 -6.68
CA ARG A 57 -12.77 -10.49 -5.50
C ARG A 57 -11.37 -10.71 -4.91
N VAL A 58 -10.60 -9.64 -4.77
CA VAL A 58 -9.29 -9.71 -4.11
C VAL A 58 -9.42 -10.10 -2.63
N PRO A 59 -8.35 -10.68 -2.03
CA PRO A 59 -8.31 -10.93 -0.59
C PRO A 59 -8.55 -9.65 0.20
N GLN A 60 -9.33 -9.73 1.29
CA GLN A 60 -9.65 -8.57 2.13
C GLN A 60 -8.38 -7.92 2.71
N SER A 61 -7.38 -8.73 3.07
CA SER A 61 -6.09 -8.24 3.57
C SER A 61 -5.35 -7.34 2.56
N LEU A 62 -5.43 -7.66 1.27
CA LEU A 62 -4.86 -6.85 0.20
C LEU A 62 -5.65 -5.56 0.01
N HIS A 63 -6.98 -5.63 0.05
CA HIS A 63 -7.82 -4.44 0.02
C HIS A 63 -7.47 -3.49 1.18
N ASP A 64 -7.40 -4.00 2.40
CA ASP A 64 -7.13 -3.20 3.59
C ASP A 64 -5.71 -2.61 3.59
N ALA A 65 -4.73 -3.33 3.04
CA ALA A 65 -3.39 -2.82 2.79
C ALA A 65 -3.42 -1.58 1.88
N PHE A 66 -4.15 -1.63 0.77
CA PHE A 66 -4.28 -0.48 -0.13
C PHE A 66 -5.08 0.68 0.48
N VAL A 67 -6.11 0.40 1.30
CA VAL A 67 -6.82 1.44 2.04
C VAL A 67 -5.88 2.25 2.93
N CYS A 68 -4.89 1.60 3.57
CA CYS A 68 -3.92 2.28 4.42
C CYS A 68 -3.02 3.27 3.66
N LEU A 69 -2.78 3.05 2.36
CA LEU A 69 -1.98 3.95 1.54
C LEU A 69 -2.68 5.29 1.22
N LEU A 70 -3.94 5.44 1.62
CA LEU A 70 -4.67 6.72 1.58
C LEU A 70 -4.24 7.66 2.70
N ASP A 71 -3.61 7.15 3.76
CA ASP A 71 -3.01 7.95 4.83
C ASP A 71 -1.58 8.34 4.44
N ASP A 72 -1.24 9.63 4.58
CA ASP A 72 0.05 10.17 4.14
C ASP A 72 1.20 9.69 5.00
N ASP A 73 1.00 9.61 6.32
CA ASP A 73 2.03 9.17 7.26
C ASP A 73 2.34 7.68 7.05
N VAL A 74 1.29 6.87 6.82
CA VAL A 74 1.47 5.44 6.52
C VAL A 74 2.18 5.24 5.19
N ALA A 75 1.81 5.98 4.16
CA ALA A 75 2.43 5.86 2.85
C ALA A 75 3.90 6.30 2.85
N GLU A 76 4.25 7.35 3.59
CA GLU A 76 5.65 7.78 3.74
C GLU A 76 6.48 6.68 4.41
N LYS A 77 5.96 6.05 5.47
CA LYS A 77 6.65 4.92 6.12
C LYS A 77 6.79 3.71 5.20
N ALA A 78 5.75 3.38 4.44
CA ALA A 78 5.79 2.32 3.45
C ALA A 78 6.86 2.60 2.36
N TYR A 79 6.96 3.84 1.90
CA TYR A 79 7.98 4.26 0.94
C TYR A 79 9.40 4.05 1.48
N GLN A 80 9.64 4.45 2.73
CA GLN A 80 10.94 4.28 3.38
C GLN A 80 11.35 2.80 3.49
N VAL A 81 10.39 1.90 3.73
CA VAL A 81 10.66 0.44 3.78
C VAL A 81 10.99 -0.09 2.39
N ILE A 82 10.14 0.17 1.39
CA ILE A 82 10.32 -0.31 0.01
C ILE A 82 11.64 0.17 -0.60
N TYR A 83 11.96 1.45 -0.39
CA TYR A 83 13.21 2.03 -0.89
C TYR A 83 14.45 1.39 -0.28
N ARG A 84 14.41 1.01 1.01
CA ARG A 84 15.53 0.35 1.71
C ARG A 84 15.71 -1.11 1.32
N CYS A 85 14.64 -1.82 0.95
CA CYS A 85 14.72 -3.22 0.53
C CYS A 85 15.51 -3.44 -0.77
N LYS A 86 15.69 -2.39 -1.58
CA LYS A 86 16.40 -2.43 -2.86
C LYS A 86 17.91 -2.23 -2.73
N GLN A 87 18.39 -1.91 -1.52
CA GLN A 87 19.81 -1.74 -1.19
C GLN A 87 20.40 -3.03 -0.63
#